data_AF-A0A1Z4VAD2-F1
#
_entry.id   AF-A0A1Z4VAD2-F1
#
_cell.length_a   1.000
_cell.length_b   1.000
_cell.length_c   1.000
_cell.angle_alpha   90.00
_cell.angle_beta   90.00
_cell.angle_gamma   90.00
#
_symmetry.space_group_name_H-M   'P 1'
#
loop_
_entity.id
_entity.type
_entity.pdbx_description
1 polymer ?
#
loop_
_entity_poly.entity_id
_entity_poly.type
_entity_poly.pdbx_seq_one_letter_code
_entity_poly.pdbx_strand_id
1 'polypeptide(L)'
;MELLTLESLKTAARNFCSELSVTQIHNLYGVTDGKAVGTYVESTFNQYLSSRYEYTLGSAALGIDFPGLEVDLKVTSIKQPQSSCPFRNASQKVYGLGYNLLIFA
;
A
#
# COMPACT_ATOMS: atom_id res chain seq x y z
N MET A 1 0.93 -18.84 -10.62
CA MET A 1 0.99 -17.39 -10.89
C MET A 1 2.47 -17.00 -11.00
N GLU A 2 2.79 -15.77 -11.42
CA GLU A 2 4.19 -15.31 -11.43
C GLU A 2 4.61 -14.86 -10.01
N LEU A 3 5.86 -15.08 -9.61
CA LEU A 3 6.38 -14.59 -8.33
C LEU A 3 6.47 -13.05 -8.35
N LEU A 4 5.94 -12.40 -7.32
CA LEU A 4 6.02 -10.94 -7.20
C LEU A 4 7.47 -10.50 -6.95
N THR A 5 8.00 -9.67 -7.83
CA THR A 5 9.30 -8.98 -7.74
C THR A 5 9.12 -7.47 -7.58
N LEU A 6 10.17 -6.73 -7.17
CA LEU A 6 10.11 -5.26 -7.07
C LEU A 6 9.71 -4.58 -8.40
N GLU A 7 10.22 -5.05 -9.53
CA GLU A 7 9.90 -4.47 -10.85
C GLU A 7 8.46 -4.76 -11.25
N SER A 8 7.99 -5.99 -11.01
CA SER A 8 6.58 -6.34 -11.23
C SER A 8 5.65 -5.57 -10.28
N LEU A 9 6.04 -5.32 -9.02
CA LEU A 9 5.26 -4.56 -8.06
C LEU A 9 5.11 -3.10 -8.48
N LYS A 10 6.19 -2.46 -8.95
CA LYS A 10 6.13 -1.09 -9.51
C LYS A 10 5.18 -1.01 -10.71
N THR A 11 5.24 -2.00 -11.59
CA THR A 11 4.39 -2.08 -12.79
C THR A 11 2.93 -2.33 -12.40
N ALA A 12 2.67 -3.28 -11.50
CA ALA A 12 1.35 -3.58 -10.96
C ALA A 12 0.73 -2.37 -10.26
N ALA A 13 1.50 -1.66 -9.43
CA ALA A 13 1.07 -0.44 -8.74
C ALA A 13 0.65 0.65 -9.75
N ARG A 14 1.43 0.87 -10.81
CA ARG A 14 1.09 1.84 -11.87
C ARG A 14 -0.23 1.47 -12.57
N ASN A 15 -0.37 0.21 -12.97
CA ASN A 15 -1.56 -0.28 -13.67
C ASN A 15 -2.79 -0.19 -12.77
N PHE A 16 -2.66 -0.61 -11.51
CA PHE A 16 -3.72 -0.49 -10.51
C PHE A 16 -4.18 0.95 -10.34
N CYS A 17 -3.26 1.92 -10.22
CA CYS A 17 -3.65 3.34 -10.12
C CYS A 17 -4.40 3.82 -11.36
N SER A 18 -3.96 3.41 -12.56
CA SER A 18 -4.64 3.74 -13.81
C SER A 18 -6.07 3.21 -13.83
N GLU A 19 -6.28 1.94 -13.47
CA GLU A 19 -7.60 1.31 -13.40
C GLU A 19 -8.49 1.93 -12.31
N LEU A 20 -7.94 2.14 -11.12
CA LEU A 20 -8.68 2.70 -9.99
C LEU A 20 -9.13 4.15 -10.25
N SER A 21 -8.31 4.95 -10.95
CA SER A 21 -8.60 6.37 -11.21
C SER A 21 -9.87 6.62 -12.02
N VAL A 22 -10.27 5.65 -12.85
CA VAL A 22 -11.49 5.72 -13.68
C VAL A 22 -12.65 4.90 -13.11
N THR A 23 -12.42 4.16 -12.02
CA THR A 23 -13.41 3.29 -11.41
C THR A 23 -14.35 4.09 -10.51
N GLN A 24 -15.67 3.93 -10.72
CA GLN A 24 -16.68 4.56 -9.86
C GLN A 24 -16.90 3.71 -8.60
N ILE A 25 -16.37 4.18 -7.48
CA ILE A 25 -16.39 3.49 -6.19
C ILE A 25 -17.54 4.04 -5.34
N HIS A 26 -18.76 3.58 -5.62
CA HIS A 26 -20.00 4.09 -5.02
C HIS A 26 -20.02 3.99 -3.49
N ASN A 27 -19.40 2.96 -2.91
CA ASN A 27 -19.27 2.77 -1.46
C ASN A 27 -18.40 3.83 -0.78
N LEU A 28 -17.62 4.62 -1.52
CA LEU A 28 -16.83 5.73 -0.99
C LEU A 28 -17.50 7.09 -1.20
N TYR A 29 -18.67 7.16 -1.83
CA TYR A 29 -19.36 8.43 -2.02
C TYR A 29 -19.88 8.97 -0.70
N GLY A 30 -19.56 10.24 -0.41
CA GLY A 30 -19.94 10.90 0.84
C GLY A 30 -19.11 10.48 2.07
N VAL A 31 -18.13 9.58 1.90
CA VAL A 31 -17.20 9.22 2.97
C VAL A 31 -16.29 10.40 3.27
N THR A 32 -16.25 10.82 4.53
CA THR A 32 -15.40 11.91 5.02
C THR A 32 -14.17 11.42 5.78
N ASP A 33 -14.17 10.16 6.19
CA ASP A 33 -13.03 9.51 6.84
C ASP A 33 -12.04 9.00 5.78
N GLY A 34 -10.91 9.70 5.64
CA GLY A 34 -9.82 9.30 4.75
C GLY A 34 -9.19 7.96 5.14
N LYS A 35 -9.38 7.48 6.37
CA LYS A 35 -8.97 6.11 6.76
C LYS A 35 -9.78 5.07 6.00
N ALA A 36 -11.10 5.25 5.89
CA ALA A 36 -11.94 4.32 5.15
C ALA A 36 -11.55 4.25 3.66
N VAL A 37 -11.19 5.38 3.06
CA VAL A 37 -10.64 5.44 1.70
C VAL A 37 -9.30 4.70 1.62
N GLY A 38 -8.37 4.98 2.53
CA GLY A 38 -7.07 4.31 2.58
C GLY A 38 -7.19 2.79 2.71
N THR A 39 -8.00 2.32 3.66
CA THR A 39 -8.27 0.90 3.87
C THR A 39 -8.91 0.24 2.64
N TYR A 40 -9.80 0.94 1.93
CA TYR A 40 -10.36 0.42 0.68
C TYR A 40 -9.28 0.22 -0.38
N VAL A 41 -8.41 1.21 -0.60
CA VAL A 41 -7.34 1.16 -1.59
C VAL A 41 -6.35 0.04 -1.25
N GLU A 42 -5.92 -0.07 0.01
CA GLU A 42 -5.01 -1.13 0.49
C GLU A 42 -5.60 -2.53 0.28
N SER A 43 -6.87 -2.72 0.66
CA SER A 43 -7.57 -4.00 0.48
C SER A 43 -7.71 -4.36 -1.01
N THR A 44 -8.14 -3.40 -1.83
CA THR A 44 -8.34 -3.61 -3.27
C THR A 44 -7.02 -3.88 -4.00
N PHE A 45 -5.93 -3.21 -3.62
CA PHE A 45 -4.62 -3.45 -4.20
C PHE A 45 -4.09 -4.85 -3.83
N ASN A 46 -4.30 -5.29 -2.58
CA ASN A 46 -3.97 -6.65 -2.19
C ASN A 46 -4.77 -7.71 -2.95
N GLN A 47 -6.05 -7.48 -3.21
CA GLN A 47 -6.87 -8.36 -4.08
C GLN A 47 -6.38 -8.34 -5.53
N TYR A 48 -6.00 -7.17 -6.04
CA TYR A 48 -5.43 -7.02 -7.37
C TYR A 48 -4.13 -7.83 -7.53
N LEU A 49 -3.25 -7.79 -6.53
CA LEU A 49 -2.01 -8.56 -6.52
C LEU A 49 -2.25 -10.06 -6.31
N SER A 50 -3.09 -10.45 -5.35
CA SER A 50 -3.32 -11.87 -5.02
C SER A 50 -4.01 -12.66 -6.13
N SER A 51 -4.69 -11.98 -7.05
CA SER A 51 -5.26 -12.59 -8.26
C SER A 51 -4.27 -12.73 -9.42
N ARG A 52 -3.06 -12.15 -9.32
CA ARG A 52 -2.06 -12.10 -10.41
C ARG A 52 -0.70 -12.69 -10.06
N TYR A 53 -0.31 -12.60 -8.78
CA TYR A 53 1.03 -12.93 -8.32
C TYR A 53 1.03 -13.87 -7.12
N GLU A 54 2.09 -14.67 -7.02
CA GLU A 54 2.46 -15.38 -5.80
C GLU A 54 3.38 -14.51 -4.95
N TYR A 55 2.97 -14.26 -3.71
CA TYR A 55 3.76 -13.51 -2.72
C TYR A 55 3.28 -13.82 -1.31
N THR A 56 4.16 -13.54 -0.33
CA THR A 56 3.79 -13.61 1.08
C THR A 56 3.16 -12.29 1.49
N LEU A 57 1.86 -12.33 1.82
CA LEU A 57 1.19 -11.19 2.43
C LEU A 57 1.78 -10.94 3.83
N GLY A 58 2.09 -9.69 4.10
CA GLY A 58 2.48 -9.22 5.42
C GLY A 58 1.37 -9.39 6.46
N SER A 59 1.76 -9.32 7.73
CA SER A 59 0.80 -9.25 8.83
C SER A 59 1.02 -7.98 9.63
N ALA A 60 -0.05 -7.49 10.25
CA ALA A 60 0.02 -6.35 11.17
C ALA A 60 1.04 -6.57 12.30
N ALA A 61 1.33 -7.84 12.65
CA ALA A 61 2.33 -8.21 13.66
C ALA A 61 3.78 -8.02 13.18
N LEU A 62 4.06 -8.22 11.89
CA LEU A 62 5.37 -7.96 11.29
C LEU A 62 5.58 -6.48 10.98
N GLY A 63 4.49 -5.74 10.74
CA GLY A 63 4.50 -4.30 10.49
C GLY A 63 5.10 -3.91 9.14
N ILE A 64 5.00 -4.79 8.14
CA ILE A 64 5.39 -4.56 6.74
C ILE A 64 4.46 -5.35 5.83
N ASP A 65 3.92 -4.71 4.78
CA ASP A 65 2.91 -5.32 3.89
C ASP A 65 3.46 -6.40 2.95
N PHE A 66 4.70 -6.27 2.49
CA PHE A 66 5.36 -7.24 1.60
C PHE A 66 6.73 -7.63 2.17
N PRO A 67 6.78 -8.52 3.18
CA PRO A 67 8.02 -8.90 3.86
C PRO A 67 9.09 -9.45 2.90
N GLY A 68 8.68 -10.23 1.89
CA GLY A 68 9.60 -10.83 0.91
C GLY A 68 10.26 -9.82 -0.04
N LEU A 69 9.73 -8.60 -0.11
CA LEU A 69 10.26 -7.51 -0.94
C LEU A 69 10.80 -6.35 -0.10
N GLU A 70 10.70 -6.44 1.22
CA GLU A 70 10.97 -5.33 2.14
C GLU A 70 10.23 -4.06 1.69
N VAL A 71 8.94 -4.17 1.37
CA VAL A 71 8.09 -3.03 0.98
C VAL A 71 6.93 -2.89 1.95
N ASP A 72 6.73 -1.68 2.46
CA ASP A 72 5.57 -1.27 3.24
C ASP A 72 4.67 -0.37 2.38
N LEU A 73 3.37 -0.66 2.36
CA LEU A 73 2.38 0.10 1.61
C LEU A 73 1.80 1.20 2.49
N LYS A 74 1.65 2.39 1.93
CA LYS A 74 1.05 3.52 2.61
C LYS A 74 0.11 4.26 1.67
N VAL A 75 -1.14 4.43 2.09
CA VAL A 75 -2.09 5.31 1.41
C VAL A 75 -2.24 6.60 2.20
N THR A 76 -2.09 7.73 1.53
CA THR A 76 -2.17 9.07 2.16
C THR A 76 -3.11 9.98 1.39
N SER A 77 -3.64 11.00 2.05
CA SER A 77 -4.43 12.06 1.44
C SER A 77 -4.09 13.40 2.05
N ILE A 78 -4.19 14.49 1.29
CA ILE A 78 -4.03 15.84 1.86
C ILE A 78 -5.09 16.17 2.91
N LYS A 79 -6.30 15.58 2.80
CA LYS A 79 -7.40 15.77 3.75
C LYS A 79 -7.19 15.00 5.05
N GLN A 80 -6.54 13.84 4.95
CA GLN A 80 -6.21 12.99 6.08
C GLN A 80 -4.87 12.32 5.81
N PRO A 81 -3.78 12.93 6.30
CA PRO A 81 -2.45 12.35 6.16
C PRO A 81 -2.40 10.96 6.77
N GLN A 82 -1.53 10.13 6.24
CA GLN A 82 -1.30 8.78 6.73
C GLN A 82 -1.03 8.80 8.25
N SER A 83 -1.76 7.97 9.01
CA SER A 83 -1.75 8.01 10.47
C SER A 83 -0.73 7.10 11.16
N SER A 84 -0.22 6.08 10.49
CA SER A 84 0.73 5.10 11.05
C SER A 84 2.19 5.44 10.71
N CYS A 85 2.96 5.83 11.72
CA CYS A 85 4.38 6.11 11.54
C CYS A 85 5.16 4.84 11.10
N PRO A 86 5.89 4.87 9.95
CA PRO A 86 6.72 3.74 9.53
C PRO A 86 7.98 3.59 10.42
N PHE A 87 8.38 4.67 11.09
CA PHE A 87 9.54 4.70 11.98
C PHE A 87 9.17 4.10 13.36
N ARG A 88 9.90 3.06 13.76
CA ARG A 88 9.82 2.44 15.09
C ARG A 88 10.64 3.19 16.15
N ASN A 89 11.70 3.88 15.72
CA ASN A 89 12.57 4.66 16.62
C ASN A 89 13.14 5.91 15.93
N ALA A 90 13.76 6.79 16.73
CA ALA A 90 14.33 8.05 16.24
C ALA A 90 15.50 7.83 15.27
N SER A 91 16.30 6.78 15.44
CA SER A 91 17.44 6.49 14.57
C SER A 91 17.01 6.24 13.13
N GLN A 92 15.87 5.57 12.90
CA GLN A 92 15.36 5.37 11.54
C GLN A 92 14.96 6.68 10.83
N LYS A 93 14.65 7.75 11.58
CA LYS A 93 14.39 9.07 10.99
C LYS A 93 15.66 9.76 10.48
N VAL A 94 16.81 9.41 11.06
CA VAL A 94 18.11 10.01 10.71
C VAL A 94 18.84 9.16 9.69
N TYR A 95 18.83 7.83 9.86
CA TYR A 95 19.61 6.89 9.07
C TYR A 95 18.80 6.16 7.99
N GLY A 96 17.48 6.28 8.01
CA GLY A 96 16.57 5.58 7.09
C GLY A 96 15.88 4.36 7.70
N LEU A 97 14.80 3.92 7.05
CA LEU A 97 13.91 2.85 7.55
C LEU A 97 14.50 1.44 7.45
N GLY A 98 15.40 1.21 6.47
CA GLY A 98 15.94 -0.11 6.15
C GLY A 98 15.02 -0.97 5.29
N TYR A 99 13.89 -0.42 4.81
CA TYR A 99 12.97 -1.04 3.87
C TYR A 99 12.36 0.03 2.96
N ASN A 100 11.68 -0.39 1.90
CA ASN A 100 11.08 0.46 0.88
C ASN A 100 9.67 0.89 1.27
N LEU A 101 9.29 2.11 0.88
CA LEU A 101 7.91 2.60 0.98
C LEU A 101 7.28 2.65 -0.41
N LEU A 102 6.10 2.04 -0.56
CA LEU A 102 5.22 2.26 -1.71
C LEU A 102 4.09 3.19 -1.25
N ILE A 103 4.00 4.37 -1.85
CA ILE A 103 3.06 5.41 -1.43
C ILE A 103 2.02 5.64 -2.53
N PHE A 104 0.74 5.50 -2.19
CA PHE A 104 -0.38 6.02 -2.98
C PHE A 104 -0.86 7.34 -2.38
N ALA A 105 -0.95 8.38 -3.20
CA ALA A 105 -1.26 9.75 -2.81
C ALA A 105 -2.25 10.39 -3.78
#